data_AF-A0A657B9V5-F1
#
_entry.id   AF-A0A657B9V5-F1
#
_cell.length_a   1.000
_cell.length_b   1.000
_cell.length_c   1.000
_cell.angle_alpha   90.00
_cell.angle_beta   90.00
_cell.angle_gamma   90.00
#
_symmetry.space_group_name_H-M   'P 1'
#
loop_
_entity.id
_entity.type
_entity.pdbx_description
1 polymer ?
#
loop_
_entity_poly.entity_id
_entity_poly.type
_entity_poly.pdbx_seq_one_letter_code
_entity_poly.pdbx_strand_id
1 'polypeptide(L)'
;MRKLSSYKSNHPLLEAFTEYNRLVKARYLLSYIDDPELRSHVQKALNRGEAYHQLRRAISQVNGDRFRGNSDEEIELWNECARLMANAIIYFNSKVLSNLLQSFEHQGKDKQAETIKRASPVAWQSINLKGKYLFNQSSEMLDIEYLMAPIEEYIPFLEK
;
A
#
# COMPACT_ATOMS: atom_id res chain seq x y z
N MET A 1 -19.45 -30.25 -20.24
CA MET A 1 -18.01 -30.10 -19.93
C MET A 1 -17.77 -30.43 -18.45
N ARG A 2 -17.05 -31.50 -18.11
CA ARG A 2 -16.67 -31.81 -16.71
C ARG A 2 -15.45 -30.99 -16.30
N LYS A 3 -15.44 -30.45 -15.07
CA LYS A 3 -14.31 -29.66 -14.53
C LYS A 3 -13.10 -30.58 -14.32
N LEU A 4 -11.90 -30.12 -14.68
CA LEU A 4 -10.65 -30.89 -14.47
C LEU A 4 -10.38 -31.17 -12.98
N SER A 5 -10.92 -30.35 -12.09
CA SER A 5 -10.86 -30.55 -10.64
C SER A 5 -11.70 -31.71 -10.10
N SER A 6 -12.57 -32.32 -10.92
CA SER A 6 -13.37 -33.49 -10.50
C SER A 6 -12.69 -34.83 -10.76
N TYR A 7 -11.52 -34.83 -11.40
CA TYR A 7 -10.75 -36.04 -11.65
C TYR A 7 -9.92 -36.41 -10.41
N LYS A 8 -9.64 -37.71 -10.24
CA LYS A 8 -8.70 -38.17 -9.20
C LYS A 8 -7.34 -37.50 -9.42
N SER A 9 -6.63 -37.22 -8.31
CA SER A 9 -5.33 -36.51 -8.32
C SER A 9 -4.29 -37.11 -9.29
N ASN A 10 -4.39 -38.40 -9.61
CA ASN A 10 -3.44 -39.12 -10.48
C ASN A 10 -3.92 -39.21 -11.93
N HIS A 11 -4.79 -38.28 -12.37
CA HIS A 11 -5.23 -38.27 -13.75
C HIS A 11 -4.08 -37.77 -14.64
N PRO A 12 -3.64 -38.53 -15.67
CA PRO A 12 -2.46 -38.19 -16.47
C PRO A 12 -2.47 -36.78 -17.07
N LEU A 13 -3.64 -36.28 -17.45
CA LEU A 13 -3.79 -34.90 -17.97
C LEU A 13 -3.51 -33.83 -16.89
N LEU A 14 -3.93 -34.07 -15.64
CA LEU A 14 -3.70 -33.14 -14.54
C LEU A 14 -2.22 -33.14 -14.14
N GLU A 15 -1.57 -34.30 -14.18
CA GLU A 15 -0.12 -34.44 -14.02
C GLU A 15 0.63 -33.69 -15.12
N ALA A 16 0.25 -33.87 -16.39
CA ALA A 16 0.87 -33.17 -17.52
C ALA A 16 0.79 -31.63 -17.38
N PHE A 17 -0.37 -31.09 -16.98
CA PHE A 17 -0.50 -29.65 -16.71
C PHE A 17 0.31 -29.19 -15.49
N THR A 18 0.45 -30.06 -14.48
CA THR A 18 1.27 -29.76 -13.30
C THR A 18 2.75 -29.68 -13.68
N GLU A 19 3.25 -30.64 -14.46
CA GLU A 19 4.63 -30.62 -14.97
C GLU A 19 4.88 -29.44 -15.91
N TYR A 20 3.93 -29.11 -16.79
CA TYR A 20 4.02 -27.91 -17.62
C TYR A 20 4.14 -26.64 -16.77
N ASN A 21 3.32 -26.49 -15.72
CA ASN A 21 3.43 -25.36 -14.79
C ASN A 21 4.78 -25.34 -14.05
N ARG A 22 5.34 -26.51 -13.69
CA ARG A 22 6.69 -26.59 -13.10
C ARG A 22 7.75 -26.10 -14.07
N LEU A 23 7.68 -26.47 -15.34
CA LEU A 23 8.60 -25.99 -16.39
C LEU A 23 8.53 -24.47 -16.53
N VAL A 24 7.33 -23.90 -16.60
CA VAL A 24 7.13 -22.43 -16.70
C VAL A 24 7.72 -21.72 -15.47
N LYS A 25 7.46 -22.25 -14.26
CA LYS A 25 8.01 -21.71 -13.01
C LYS A 25 9.54 -21.81 -12.95
N ALA A 26 10.12 -22.94 -13.36
CA ALA A 26 11.56 -23.14 -13.39
C ALA A 26 12.24 -22.15 -14.34
N ARG A 27 11.68 -21.95 -15.55
CA ARG A 27 12.17 -20.94 -16.50
C ARG A 27 12.14 -19.55 -15.90
N TYR A 28 11.01 -19.15 -15.29
CA TYR A 28 10.90 -17.86 -14.61
C TYR A 28 11.92 -17.71 -13.48
N LEU A 29 12.12 -18.75 -12.66
CA LEU A 29 13.05 -18.71 -11.54
C LEU A 29 14.51 -18.56 -12.02
N LEU A 30 14.88 -19.26 -13.10
CA LEU A 30 16.20 -19.09 -13.72
C LEU A 30 16.37 -17.65 -14.22
N SER A 31 15.39 -17.09 -14.93
CA SER A 31 15.43 -15.68 -15.36
C SER A 31 15.52 -14.73 -14.16
N TYR A 32 14.82 -14.98 -13.06
CA TYR A 32 14.87 -14.16 -11.85
C TYR A 32 16.23 -14.20 -11.13
N ILE A 33 16.93 -15.33 -11.18
CA ILE A 33 18.27 -15.49 -10.61
C ILE A 33 19.32 -14.80 -11.47
N ASP A 34 19.16 -14.81 -12.79
CA ASP A 34 20.14 -14.25 -13.73
C ASP A 34 19.97 -12.74 -13.95
N ASP A 35 18.72 -12.25 -13.94
CA ASP A 35 18.39 -10.85 -14.22
C ASP A 35 18.23 -10.00 -12.93
N PRO A 36 19.18 -9.10 -12.62
CA PRO A 36 19.07 -8.22 -11.46
C PRO A 36 17.99 -7.14 -11.59
N GLU A 37 17.65 -6.71 -12.80
CA GLU A 37 16.58 -5.72 -13.03
C GLU A 37 15.22 -6.35 -12.74
N LEU A 38 14.95 -7.55 -13.27
CA LEU A 38 13.75 -8.31 -12.95
C LEU A 38 13.59 -8.48 -11.44
N ARG A 39 14.66 -8.87 -10.75
CA ARG A 39 14.67 -9.00 -9.29
C ARG A 39 14.33 -7.70 -8.59
N SER A 40 14.94 -6.58 -9.00
CA SER A 40 14.68 -5.27 -8.41
C SER A 40 13.22 -4.86 -8.57
N HIS A 41 12.63 -5.06 -9.75
CA HIS A 41 11.23 -4.76 -10.02
C HIS A 41 10.28 -5.59 -9.16
N VAL A 42 10.52 -6.90 -9.07
CA VAL A 42 9.72 -7.80 -8.23
C VAL A 42 9.82 -7.41 -6.77
N GLN A 43 11.04 -7.17 -6.25
CA GLN A 43 11.23 -6.78 -4.85
C GLN A 43 10.54 -5.45 -4.54
N LYS A 44 10.59 -4.45 -5.42
CA LYS A 44 9.85 -3.19 -5.26
C LYS A 44 8.33 -3.42 -5.22
N ALA A 45 7.79 -4.34 -6.01
CA ALA A 45 6.38 -4.69 -5.97
C ALA A 45 6.00 -5.39 -4.65
N LEU A 46 6.81 -6.38 -4.22
CA LEU A 46 6.61 -7.09 -2.96
C LEU A 46 6.68 -6.14 -1.75
N ASN A 47 7.70 -5.28 -1.69
CA ASN A 47 7.87 -4.32 -0.60
C ASN A 47 6.64 -3.39 -0.47
N ARG A 48 6.02 -2.98 -1.59
CA ARG A 48 4.79 -2.18 -1.57
C ARG A 48 3.61 -2.96 -0.98
N GLY A 49 3.45 -4.23 -1.39
CA GLY A 49 2.41 -5.12 -0.85
C GLY A 49 2.60 -5.38 0.65
N GLU A 50 3.82 -5.68 1.07
CA GLU A 50 4.17 -5.88 2.48
C GLU A 50 3.93 -4.63 3.33
N ALA A 51 4.35 -3.46 2.85
CA ALA A 51 4.10 -2.19 3.53
C ALA A 51 2.59 -1.93 3.70
N TYR A 52 1.79 -2.20 2.67
CA TYR A 52 0.33 -2.09 2.74
C TYR A 52 -0.27 -3.06 3.76
N HIS A 53 0.19 -4.31 3.77
CA HIS A 53 -0.26 -5.29 4.75
C HIS A 53 0.13 -4.92 6.18
N GLN A 54 1.33 -4.35 6.39
CA GLN A 54 1.76 -3.82 7.69
C GLN A 54 0.87 -2.66 8.15
N LEU A 55 0.56 -1.70 7.26
CA LEU A 55 -0.39 -0.62 7.54
C LEU A 55 -1.76 -1.17 7.95
N ARG A 56 -2.31 -2.11 7.17
CA ARG A 56 -3.60 -2.73 7.48
C ARG A 56 -3.59 -3.45 8.83
N ARG A 57 -2.49 -4.10 9.18
CA ARG A 57 -2.29 -4.72 10.50
C ARG A 57 -2.31 -3.68 11.61
N ALA A 58 -1.62 -2.56 11.44
CA ALA A 58 -1.57 -1.48 12.42
C ALA A 58 -2.97 -0.87 12.66
N ILE A 59 -3.74 -0.64 11.59
CA ILE A 59 -5.13 -0.17 11.67
C ILE A 59 -5.99 -1.17 12.46
N SER A 60 -5.84 -2.47 12.20
CA SER A 60 -6.59 -3.52 12.91
C SER A 60 -6.24 -3.60 14.39
N GLN A 61 -4.96 -3.39 14.76
CA GLN A 61 -4.50 -3.49 16.15
C GLN A 61 -5.06 -2.39 17.06
N VAL A 62 -5.41 -1.22 16.52
CA VAL A 62 -5.97 -0.09 17.29
C VAL A 62 -7.27 -0.48 17.99
N ASN A 63 -8.07 -1.35 17.37
CA ASN A 63 -9.35 -1.80 17.92
C ASN A 63 -9.23 -3.09 18.76
N GLY A 64 -8.03 -3.40 19.25
CA GLY A 64 -7.81 -4.43 20.27
C GLY A 64 -7.67 -5.86 19.73
N ASP A 65 -7.19 -6.02 18.49
CA ASP A 65 -6.79 -7.31 17.88
C ASP A 65 -7.90 -8.38 17.81
N ARG A 66 -9.15 -8.01 18.12
CA ARG A 66 -10.32 -8.88 18.00
C ARG A 66 -11.09 -8.45 16.76
N PHE A 67 -11.08 -9.30 15.74
CA PHE A 67 -12.09 -9.27 14.69
C PHE A 67 -13.47 -9.26 15.35
N ARG A 68 -14.11 -8.09 15.43
CA ARG A 68 -15.46 -7.96 15.97
C ARG A 68 -16.43 -8.14 14.83
N GLY A 69 -16.63 -9.41 14.48
CA GLY A 69 -17.73 -9.88 13.67
C GLY A 69 -18.05 -11.30 14.11
N ASN A 70 -19.26 -11.54 14.61
CA ASN A 70 -19.76 -12.89 14.85
C ASN A 70 -20.29 -13.53 13.54
N SER A 71 -20.49 -12.70 12.50
CA SER A 71 -20.95 -13.07 11.15
C SER A 71 -19.90 -12.74 10.09
N ASP A 72 -19.90 -13.50 8.99
CA ASP A 72 -19.07 -13.26 7.81
C ASP A 72 -19.28 -11.84 7.24
N GLU A 73 -20.52 -11.34 7.28
CA GLU A 73 -20.90 -9.99 6.80
C GLU A 73 -20.22 -8.87 7.61
N GLU A 74 -20.15 -9.04 8.93
CA GLU A 74 -19.49 -8.06 9.81
C GLU A 74 -17.97 -8.04 9.58
N ILE A 75 -17.38 -9.21 9.32
CA ILE A 75 -15.96 -9.35 8.97
C ILE A 75 -15.68 -8.66 7.63
N GLU A 76 -16.55 -8.84 6.63
CA GLU A 76 -16.42 -8.18 5.33
C GLU A 76 -16.54 -6.66 5.45
N LEU A 77 -17.54 -6.16 6.17
CA LEU A 77 -17.71 -4.72 6.41
C LEU A 77 -16.47 -4.12 7.11
N TRP A 78 -15.92 -4.81 8.12
CA TRP A 78 -14.69 -4.38 8.78
C TRP A 78 -13.50 -4.33 7.82
N ASN A 79 -13.36 -5.32 6.95
CA ASN A 79 -12.30 -5.36 5.95
C ASN A 79 -12.40 -4.17 4.99
N GLU A 80 -13.61 -3.81 4.58
CA GLU A 80 -13.88 -2.67 3.73
C GLU A 80 -13.59 -1.34 4.42
N CYS A 81 -14.00 -1.17 5.67
CA CYS A 81 -13.65 0.01 6.47
C CYS A 81 -12.12 0.14 6.66
N ALA A 82 -11.42 -0.97 6.95
CA ALA A 82 -9.97 -0.98 7.07
C ALA A 82 -9.27 -0.61 5.74
N ARG A 83 -9.81 -1.10 4.61
CA ARG A 83 -9.33 -0.75 3.26
C ARG A 83 -9.52 0.73 2.97
N LEU A 84 -10.69 1.28 3.31
CA LEU A 84 -10.99 2.70 3.15
C LEU A 84 -10.01 3.57 3.97
N MET A 85 -9.80 3.24 5.25
CA MET A 85 -8.85 3.96 6.11
C MET A 85 -7.41 3.88 5.57
N ALA A 86 -6.96 2.71 5.13
CA ALA A 86 -5.63 2.56 4.54
C ALA A 86 -5.47 3.43 3.30
N ASN A 87 -6.48 3.45 2.41
CA ASN A 87 -6.46 4.28 1.22
C ASN A 87 -6.48 5.78 1.56
N ALA A 88 -7.25 6.21 2.57
CA ALA A 88 -7.26 7.60 3.02
C ALA A 88 -5.90 8.06 3.55
N ILE A 89 -5.23 7.21 4.33
CA ILE A 89 -3.85 7.45 4.81
C ILE A 89 -2.88 7.56 3.64
N ILE A 90 -2.93 6.62 2.69
CA ILE A 90 -2.05 6.61 1.52
C ILE A 90 -2.30 7.87 0.67
N TYR A 91 -3.56 8.27 0.50
CA TYR A 91 -3.91 9.49 -0.22
C TYR A 91 -3.33 10.73 0.48
N PHE A 92 -3.53 10.86 1.80
CA PHE A 92 -2.99 11.97 2.58
C PHE A 92 -1.47 12.06 2.43
N ASN A 93 -0.75 10.95 2.65
CA ASN A 93 0.69 10.89 2.47
C ASN A 93 1.12 11.23 1.04
N SER A 94 0.41 10.71 0.03
CA SER A 94 0.72 10.99 -1.37
C SER A 94 0.56 12.46 -1.69
N LYS A 95 -0.48 13.12 -1.17
CA LYS A 95 -0.73 14.55 -1.36
C LYS A 95 0.35 15.39 -0.69
N VAL A 96 0.71 15.08 0.56
CA VAL A 96 1.81 15.74 1.29
C VAL A 96 3.13 15.59 0.53
N LEU A 97 3.49 14.37 0.12
CA LEU A 97 4.72 14.11 -0.63
C LEU A 97 4.72 14.81 -2.00
N SER A 98 3.58 14.88 -2.68
CA SER A 98 3.46 15.57 -3.97
C SER A 98 3.66 17.08 -3.81
N ASN A 99 3.00 17.68 -2.82
CA ASN A 99 3.15 19.12 -2.52
C ASN A 99 4.59 19.45 -2.09
N LEU A 100 5.26 18.58 -1.29
CA LEU A 100 6.67 18.75 -0.95
C LEU A 100 7.59 18.64 -2.15
N LEU A 101 7.35 17.67 -3.03
CA LEU A 101 8.13 17.48 -4.25
C LEU A 101 8.07 18.73 -5.12
N GLN A 102 6.86 19.25 -5.37
CA GLN A 102 6.65 20.46 -6.17
C GLN A 102 7.32 21.69 -5.54
N SER A 103 7.20 21.85 -4.22
CA SER A 103 7.87 22.92 -3.47
C SER A 103 9.39 22.86 -3.63
N PHE A 104 10.01 21.69 -3.47
CA PHE A 104 11.47 21.54 -3.57
C PHE A 104 12.00 21.64 -5.00
N GLU A 105 11.25 21.14 -5.99
CA GLU A 105 11.58 21.32 -7.40
C GLU A 105 11.52 22.81 -7.78
N HIS A 106 10.52 23.56 -7.28
CA HIS A 106 10.44 25.00 -7.53
C HIS A 106 11.58 25.78 -6.87
N GLN A 107 12.02 25.36 -5.68
CA GLN A 107 13.16 25.96 -4.97
C GLN A 107 14.53 25.55 -5.55
N GLY A 108 14.59 24.64 -6.54
CA GLY A 108 15.84 24.12 -7.09
C GLY A 108 16.62 23.22 -6.13
N LYS A 109 15.93 22.56 -5.18
CA LYS A 109 16.56 21.70 -4.16
C LYS A 109 16.56 20.23 -4.60
N ASP A 110 17.33 19.92 -5.64
CA ASP A 110 17.35 18.61 -6.29
C ASP A 110 17.59 17.42 -5.33
N LYS A 111 18.49 17.59 -4.35
CA LYS A 111 18.79 16.52 -3.38
C LYS A 111 17.59 16.13 -2.52
N GLN A 112 16.77 17.12 -2.13
CA GLN A 112 15.58 16.88 -1.31
C GLN A 112 14.46 16.32 -2.17
N ALA A 113 14.27 16.84 -3.40
CA ALA A 113 13.34 16.27 -4.37
C ALA A 113 13.63 14.79 -4.65
N GLU A 114 14.89 14.41 -4.87
CA GLU A 114 15.31 13.01 -5.06
C GLU A 114 15.06 12.14 -3.81
N THR A 115 15.13 12.71 -2.61
CA THR A 115 14.81 12.01 -1.38
C THR A 115 13.31 11.75 -1.26
N ILE A 116 12.47 12.74 -1.59
CA ILE A 116 11.02 12.63 -1.59
C ILE A 116 10.53 11.61 -2.63
N LYS A 117 11.15 11.55 -3.82
CA LYS A 117 10.85 10.54 -4.85
C LYS A 117 11.06 9.09 -4.39
N ARG A 118 11.94 8.88 -3.39
CA ARG A 118 12.21 7.56 -2.80
C ARG A 118 11.30 7.25 -1.62
N ALA A 119 10.58 8.23 -1.09
CA ALA A 119 9.68 8.05 0.03
C ALA A 119 8.46 7.21 -0.37
N SER A 120 8.04 6.30 0.51
CA SER A 120 6.85 5.48 0.28
C SER A 120 5.59 6.20 0.80
N PRO A 121 4.55 6.37 -0.03
CA PRO A 121 3.27 6.94 0.43
C PRO A 121 2.52 6.01 1.40
N VAL A 122 2.95 4.76 1.54
CA VAL A 122 2.37 3.77 2.45
C VAL A 122 2.96 3.88 3.88
N ALA A 123 3.99 4.70 4.07
CA ALA A 123 4.62 4.88 5.38
C ALA A 123 3.62 5.51 6.38
N TRP A 124 3.41 4.86 7.52
CA TRP A 124 2.37 5.25 8.50
C TRP A 124 2.92 5.48 9.90
N GLN A 125 4.23 5.35 10.10
CA GLN A 125 4.88 5.49 11.39
C GLN A 125 4.73 6.90 11.99
N SER A 126 4.52 7.92 11.15
CA SER A 126 4.26 9.30 11.55
C SER A 126 2.79 9.57 11.93
N ILE A 127 1.87 8.63 11.66
CA ILE A 127 0.45 8.81 11.90
C ILE A 127 0.08 8.16 13.22
N ASN A 128 -0.51 8.96 14.11
CA ASN A 128 -1.03 8.42 15.37
C ASN A 128 -2.40 7.77 15.15
N LEU A 129 -2.42 6.43 15.10
CA LEU A 129 -3.65 5.65 15.00
C LEU A 129 -4.29 5.35 16.37
N LYS A 130 -3.62 5.65 17.49
CA LYS A 130 -4.12 5.33 18.85
C LYS A 130 -4.37 6.63 19.62
N GLY A 131 -5.60 6.83 20.08
CA GLY A 131 -5.90 8.01 20.88
C GLY A 131 -7.38 8.25 21.09
N LYS A 132 -7.69 9.44 21.63
CA LYS A 132 -9.05 9.95 21.75
C LYS A 132 -9.32 10.83 20.54
N TYR A 133 -10.36 10.49 19.78
CA TYR A 133 -10.82 11.26 18.64
C TYR A 133 -11.96 12.17 19.08
N LEU A 134 -11.79 13.49 18.88
CA LEU A 134 -12.84 14.46 19.05
C LEU A 134 -13.44 14.73 17.67
N PHE A 135 -14.68 14.30 17.47
CA PHE A 135 -15.40 14.56 16.23
C PHE A 135 -16.15 15.88 16.40
N ASN A 136 -15.67 16.92 15.73
CA ASN A 136 -16.39 18.20 15.66
C ASN A 136 -17.37 18.15 14.47
N GLN A 137 -18.57 18.70 14.63
CA GLN A 137 -19.58 18.73 13.56
C GLN A 137 -19.35 19.84 12.52
N SER A 138 -18.25 20.59 12.62
CA SER A 138 -17.90 21.61 11.64
C SER A 138 -17.58 20.94 10.30
N SER A 139 -18.36 21.26 9.27
CA SER A 139 -18.17 20.78 7.90
C SER A 139 -16.99 21.45 7.17
N GLU A 140 -16.04 22.03 7.91
CA GLU A 140 -14.86 22.64 7.31
C GLU A 140 -13.95 21.55 6.77
N MET A 141 -13.66 21.63 5.47
CA MET A 141 -12.77 20.70 4.80
C MET A 141 -11.35 20.88 5.36
N LEU A 142 -10.70 19.78 5.73
CA LEU A 142 -9.30 19.80 6.16
C LEU A 142 -8.42 20.34 5.04
N ASP A 143 -7.84 21.52 5.26
CA ASP A 143 -6.85 22.13 4.38
C ASP A 143 -5.49 21.46 4.62
N ILE A 144 -5.02 20.69 3.64
CA ILE A 144 -3.76 19.95 3.73
C ILE A 144 -2.58 20.93 3.68
N GLU A 145 -2.67 21.98 2.89
CA GLU A 145 -1.66 23.03 2.80
C GLU A 145 -1.48 23.73 4.16
N TYR A 146 -2.57 23.99 4.90
CA TYR A 146 -2.51 24.51 6.27
C TYR A 146 -1.78 23.54 7.23
N LEU A 147 -2.07 22.24 7.15
CA LEU A 147 -1.40 21.23 7.98
C LEU A 147 0.09 21.09 7.68
N MET A 148 0.51 21.42 6.46
CA MET A 148 1.91 21.36 6.03
C MET A 148 2.71 22.61 6.40
N ALA A 149 2.06 23.72 6.79
CA ALA A 149 2.74 24.98 7.13
C ALA A 149 3.87 24.85 8.18
N PRO A 150 3.80 23.96 9.18
CA PRO A 150 4.89 23.77 10.15
C PRO A 150 6.11 23.00 9.60
N ILE A 151 6.05 22.43 8.39
CA ILE A 151 7.15 21.65 7.82
C ILE A 151 8.27 22.60 7.39
N GLU A 152 9.48 22.40 7.92
CA GLU A 152 10.65 23.21 7.55
C GLU A 152 10.89 23.19 6.04
N GLU A 153 11.18 24.37 5.49
CA GLU A 153 11.49 24.57 4.07
C GLU A 153 10.34 24.31 3.07
N TYR A 154 9.14 23.97 3.54
CA TYR A 154 7.96 23.91 2.69
C TYR A 154 7.50 25.31 2.30
N ILE A 155 7.34 25.55 1.00
CA ILE A 155 6.75 26.77 0.46
C ILE A 155 5.49 26.35 -0.31
N PRO A 156 4.29 26.82 0.09
CA PRO A 156 3.07 26.51 -0.62
C PRO A 156 3.18 26.95 -2.08
N PHE A 157 3.00 26.00 -2.99
CA PHE A 157 2.91 26.30 -4.40
C PHE A 157 1.49 26.79 -4.69
N LEU A 158 1.31 28.11 -4.76
CA LEU A 158 0.07 28.71 -5.25
C LEU A 158 0.09 28.63 -6.78
N GLU A 159 -0.62 27.67 -7.35
CA GLU A 159 -0.98 27.74 -8.77
C GLU A 159 -1.72 29.07 -9.01
N LYS A 160 -1.18 29.88 -9.91
CA LYS A 160 -1.86 31.07 -10.44
C LYS A 160 -2.98 30.66 -11.38
#